data_AF-A0A4R4BFQ7-F1
#
_entry.id   AF-A0A4R4BFQ7-F1
#
_cell.length_a   1.000
_cell.length_b   1.000
_cell.length_c   1.000
_cell.angle_alpha   90.00
_cell.angle_beta   90.00
_cell.angle_gamma   90.00
#
_symmetry.space_group_name_H-M   'P 1'
#
loop_
_entity.id
_entity.type
_entity.pdbx_description
1 polymer ?
#
loop_
_entity_poly.entity_id
_entity_poly.type
_entity_poly.pdbx_seq_one_letter_code
_entity_poly.pdbx_strand_id
1 'polypeptide(L)'
;MTQQEEKKTLSGMKIKKVRNILLKTIGAIVLAIVLFLGIVYIVNVMSSHSEQKRIVPYGQHVSVDGKNMNVLIQGEGEETIVLLPGYGTATPGLDFKLLIDELSPFYKVVAVEPFGYGLSDETVKERTTENMVSEVHEALQQLNINRYLHYRYLWN
;
A
#
# COMPACT_ATOMS: atom_id res chain seq x y z
N MET A 1 50.12 7.10 53.93
CA MET A 1 49.08 7.46 52.95
C MET A 1 48.19 8.50 53.61
N THR A 2 48.04 9.69 53.04
CA THR A 2 47.31 10.81 53.68
C THR A 2 45.80 10.68 53.45
N GLN A 3 44.96 11.15 54.38
CA GLN A 3 43.48 11.07 54.29
C GLN A 3 42.91 11.66 52.97
N GLN A 4 43.66 12.54 52.32
CA GLN A 4 43.29 13.19 51.07
C GLN A 4 43.47 12.27 49.85
N GLU A 5 44.43 11.34 49.87
CA GLU A 5 44.60 10.31 48.83
C GLU A 5 43.49 9.26 48.88
N GLU A 6 43.09 8.85 50.09
CA GLU A 6 42.03 7.86 50.31
C GLU A 6 40.64 8.38 49.87
N LYS A 7 40.32 9.66 50.15
CA LYS A 7 39.09 10.30 49.65
C LYS A 7 39.07 10.40 48.11
N LYS A 8 40.22 10.68 47.48
CA LYS A 8 40.33 10.80 46.02
C LYS A 8 40.18 9.44 45.32
N THR A 9 40.76 8.38 45.89
CA THR A 9 40.61 7.00 45.36
C THR A 9 39.19 6.46 45.55
N LEU A 10 38.55 6.72 46.71
CA LEU A 10 37.14 6.37 46.97
C LEU A 10 36.18 7.09 46.01
N SER A 11 36.41 8.38 45.74
CA SER A 11 35.62 9.17 44.78
C SER A 11 35.76 8.63 43.34
N GLY A 12 36.99 8.38 42.89
CA GLY A 12 37.26 7.80 41.57
C GLY A 12 36.68 6.40 41.38
N MET A 13 36.67 5.57 42.44
CA MET A 13 36.06 4.24 42.43
C MET A 13 34.52 4.31 42.33
N LYS A 14 33.88 5.26 43.03
CA LYS A 14 32.43 5.51 42.93
C LYS A 14 32.03 5.97 41.53
N ILE A 15 32.79 6.89 40.91
CA ILE A 15 32.53 7.38 39.54
C ILE A 15 32.64 6.25 38.51
N LYS A 16 33.70 5.42 38.59
CA LYS A 16 33.86 4.25 37.70
C LYS A 16 32.71 3.24 37.87
N LYS A 17 32.22 3.04 39.11
CA LYS A 17 31.10 2.14 39.41
C LYS A 17 29.78 2.65 38.83
N VAL A 18 29.48 3.94 39.00
CA VAL A 18 28.26 4.58 38.42
C VAL A 18 28.30 4.54 36.89
N ARG A 19 29.44 4.87 36.27
CA ARG A 19 29.61 4.78 34.81
C ARG A 19 29.36 3.37 34.28
N ASN A 20 29.90 2.34 34.96
CA ASN A 20 29.69 0.96 34.55
C ASN A 20 28.23 0.51 34.69
N ILE A 21 27.49 1.01 35.68
CA ILE A 21 26.05 0.76 35.83
C ILE A 21 25.29 1.44 34.68
N LEU A 22 25.56 2.72 34.41
CA LEU A 22 24.93 3.48 33.33
C LEU A 22 25.12 2.82 31.96
N LEU A 23 26.35 2.40 31.63
CA LEU A 23 26.64 1.70 30.38
C LEU A 23 25.89 0.38 30.24
N LYS A 24 25.75 -0.38 31.34
CA LYS A 24 24.96 -1.62 31.35
C LYS A 24 23.46 -1.34 31.15
N THR A 25 22.93 -0.29 31.78
CA THR A 25 21.53 0.13 31.60
C THR A 25 21.27 0.57 30.16
N ILE A 26 22.14 1.38 29.57
CA ILE A 26 22.02 1.79 28.16
C ILE A 26 22.10 0.57 27.25
N GLY A 27 23.05 -0.34 27.48
CA GLY A 27 23.15 -1.58 26.71
C GLY A 27 21.88 -2.43 26.79
N ALA A 28 21.27 -2.53 27.98
CA ALA A 28 20.00 -3.23 28.17
C ALA A 28 18.84 -2.55 27.44
N ILE A 29 18.77 -1.22 27.45
CA ILE A 29 17.75 -0.46 26.71
C ILE A 29 17.93 -0.65 25.20
N VAL A 30 19.14 -0.55 24.68
CA VAL A 30 19.43 -0.77 23.25
C VAL A 30 19.06 -2.20 22.86
N LEU A 31 19.41 -3.19 23.67
CA LEU A 31 19.03 -4.58 23.44
C LEU A 31 17.50 -4.74 23.41
N ALA A 32 16.78 -4.12 24.35
CA ALA A 32 15.32 -4.15 24.38
C ALA A 32 14.71 -3.52 23.13
N ILE A 33 15.23 -2.40 22.65
CA ILE A 33 14.77 -1.74 21.41
C ILE A 33 15.03 -2.64 20.20
N VAL A 34 16.22 -3.23 20.08
CA VAL A 34 16.56 -4.13 18.97
C VAL A 34 15.65 -5.36 18.97
N LEU A 35 15.40 -5.96 20.14
CA LEU A 35 14.48 -7.09 20.26
C LEU A 35 13.05 -6.69 19.89
N PHE A 36 12.58 -5.53 20.35
CA PHE A 36 11.25 -5.02 19.99
C PHE A 36 11.10 -4.83 18.47
N LEU A 37 12.06 -4.16 17.83
CA LEU A 37 12.05 -3.95 16.37
C LEU A 37 12.10 -5.29 15.60
N GLY A 38 12.90 -6.25 16.08
CA GLY A 38 12.96 -7.58 15.49
C GLY A 38 11.61 -8.31 15.55
N ILE A 39 10.92 -8.26 16.69
CA ILE A 39 9.59 -8.85 16.85
C ILE A 39 8.59 -8.17 15.92
N VAL A 40 8.55 -6.83 15.90
CA VAL A 40 7.66 -6.06 15.01
C VAL A 40 7.91 -6.40 13.55
N TYR A 41 9.16 -6.49 13.12
CA TYR A 41 9.51 -6.86 11.75
C TYR A 41 9.01 -8.26 11.38
N ILE A 42 9.25 -9.27 12.24
CA ILE A 42 8.80 -10.64 12.00
C ILE A 42 7.28 -10.70 11.88
N VAL A 43 6.57 -10.07 12.82
CA VAL A 43 5.10 -10.01 12.81
C VAL A 43 4.60 -9.28 11.56
N ASN A 44 5.22 -8.17 11.16
CA ASN A 44 4.85 -7.43 9.96
C ASN A 44 5.01 -8.27 8.68
N VAL A 45 6.14 -8.98 8.52
CA VAL A 45 6.38 -9.85 7.36
C VAL A 45 5.37 -11.00 7.34
N MET A 46 5.14 -11.66 8.47
CA MET A 46 4.14 -12.75 8.56
C MET A 46 2.74 -12.26 8.27
N SER A 47 2.34 -11.13 8.86
CA SER A 47 1.03 -10.53 8.65
C SER A 47 0.86 -10.15 7.19
N SER A 48 1.83 -9.49 6.57
CA SER A 48 1.76 -9.12 5.16
C SER A 48 1.58 -10.33 4.24
N HIS A 49 2.32 -11.42 4.46
CA HIS A 49 2.14 -12.66 3.70
C HIS A 49 0.77 -13.32 3.94
N SER A 50 0.25 -13.26 5.17
CA SER A 50 -1.07 -13.79 5.50
C SER A 50 -2.19 -12.96 4.88
N GLU A 51 -2.07 -11.63 4.92
CA GLU A 51 -3.03 -10.69 4.33
C GLU A 51 -3.09 -10.86 2.81
N GLN A 52 -1.93 -10.98 2.13
CA GLN A 52 -1.90 -11.25 0.69
C GLN A 52 -2.66 -12.52 0.30
N LYS A 53 -2.56 -13.59 1.10
CA LYS A 53 -3.30 -14.84 0.86
C LYS A 53 -4.81 -14.73 1.09
N ARG A 54 -5.25 -13.69 1.80
CA ARG A 54 -6.66 -13.43 2.12
C ARG A 54 -7.32 -12.47 1.12
N ILE A 55 -6.56 -11.90 0.20
CA ILE A 55 -7.11 -11.08 -0.88
C ILE A 55 -8.05 -11.95 -1.70
N VAL A 56 -9.34 -11.61 -1.67
CA VAL A 56 -10.34 -12.24 -2.52
C VAL A 56 -10.24 -11.59 -3.89
N PRO A 57 -9.92 -12.33 -4.97
CA PRO A 57 -9.87 -11.77 -6.31
C PRO A 57 -11.27 -11.32 -6.74
N TYR A 58 -11.34 -10.18 -7.43
CA TYR A 58 -12.56 -9.65 -8.03
C TYR A 58 -12.22 -8.99 -9.37
N GLY A 59 -13.22 -8.89 -10.24
CA GLY A 59 -13.00 -8.41 -11.60
C GLY A 59 -12.27 -9.44 -12.46
N GLN A 60 -11.58 -8.94 -13.49
CA GLN A 60 -10.82 -9.73 -14.43
C GLN A 60 -9.53 -9.00 -14.81
N HIS A 61 -8.49 -9.76 -15.15
CA HIS A 61 -7.22 -9.21 -15.60
C HIS A 61 -7.19 -9.00 -17.12
N VAL A 62 -6.73 -7.82 -17.52
CA VAL A 62 -6.46 -7.43 -18.90
C VAL A 62 -4.96 -7.17 -19.03
N SER A 63 -4.32 -7.72 -20.07
CA SER A 63 -2.87 -7.60 -20.23
C SER A 63 -2.52 -6.30 -20.93
N VAL A 64 -2.04 -5.29 -20.20
CA VAL A 64 -1.62 -4.00 -20.77
C VAL A 64 -0.12 -3.85 -20.58
N ASP A 65 0.63 -3.52 -21.63
CA ASP A 65 2.10 -3.34 -21.54
C ASP A 65 2.82 -4.54 -20.86
N GLY A 66 2.32 -5.75 -21.08
CA GLY A 66 2.85 -6.99 -20.48
C GLY A 66 2.59 -7.15 -18.97
N LYS A 67 1.74 -6.32 -18.37
CA LYS A 67 1.30 -6.40 -16.97
C LYS A 67 -0.20 -6.64 -16.86
N ASN A 68 -0.68 -7.02 -15.68
CA ASN A 68 -2.09 -7.27 -15.41
C ASN A 68 -2.76 -6.01 -14.86
N MET A 69 -3.74 -5.50 -15.60
CA MET A 69 -4.66 -4.48 -15.15
C MET A 69 -5.98 -5.14 -14.73
N ASN A 70 -6.44 -4.90 -13.50
CA ASN A 70 -7.73 -5.35 -13.02
C ASN A 70 -8.86 -4.44 -13.51
N VAL A 71 -9.94 -5.07 -13.98
CA VAL A 71 -11.15 -4.42 -14.44
C VAL A 71 -12.36 -5.15 -13.87
N LEU A 72 -13.23 -4.45 -13.16
CA LEU A 72 -14.52 -4.99 -12.71
C LEU A 72 -15.60 -4.62 -13.73
N ILE A 73 -16.32 -5.62 -14.25
CA ILE A 73 -17.41 -5.43 -15.20
C ILE A 73 -18.69 -6.02 -14.60
N GLN A 74 -19.78 -5.25 -14.60
CA GLN A 74 -21.08 -5.68 -14.10
C GLN A 74 -22.21 -5.12 -14.96
N GLY A 75 -23.27 -5.91 -15.16
CA GLY A 75 -24.41 -5.53 -15.99
C GLY A 75 -24.23 -5.88 -17.47
N GLU A 76 -25.36 -5.97 -18.19
CA GLU A 76 -25.43 -6.39 -19.60
C GLU A 76 -26.17 -5.35 -20.47
N GLY A 77 -26.34 -4.12 -19.99
CA GLY A 77 -26.99 -3.05 -20.75
C GLY A 77 -26.22 -2.70 -22.04
N GLU A 78 -26.95 -2.22 -23.05
CA GLU A 78 -26.35 -1.84 -24.35
C GLU A 78 -25.33 -0.70 -24.21
N GLU A 79 -25.64 0.28 -23.36
CA GLU A 79 -24.78 1.43 -23.11
C GLU A 79 -23.74 1.12 -22.01
N THR A 80 -22.49 1.54 -22.25
CA THR A 80 -21.37 1.28 -21.35
C THR A 80 -20.94 2.53 -20.58
N ILE A 81 -20.87 2.42 -19.26
CA ILE A 81 -20.34 3.45 -18.35
C ILE A 81 -18.98 2.99 -17.85
N VAL A 82 -17.94 3.80 -18.08
CA VAL A 82 -16.59 3.55 -17.54
C VAL A 82 -16.33 4.48 -16.37
N LEU A 83 -16.03 3.88 -15.21
CA LEU A 83 -15.67 4.55 -13.99
C LEU A 83 -14.16 4.53 -13.83
N LEU A 84 -13.56 5.71 -13.68
CA LEU A 84 -12.13 5.86 -13.44
C LEU A 84 -11.88 6.51 -12.08
N PRO A 85 -10.86 6.03 -11.33
CA PRO A 85 -10.56 6.58 -10.03
C PRO A 85 -10.01 8.00 -10.10
N GLY A 86 -10.22 8.71 -9.00
CA GLY A 86 -9.47 9.92 -8.67
C GLY A 86 -8.14 9.58 -8.00
N TYR A 87 -7.33 10.61 -7.76
CA TYR A 87 -6.10 10.44 -6.98
C TYR A 87 -6.40 9.98 -5.55
N GLY A 88 -5.67 8.99 -5.05
CA GLY A 88 -5.81 8.49 -3.67
C GLY A 88 -6.91 7.44 -3.44
N THR A 89 -7.66 7.05 -4.48
CA THR A 89 -8.56 5.89 -4.42
C THR A 89 -7.72 4.61 -4.30
N ALA A 90 -7.92 3.80 -3.26
CA ALA A 90 -7.07 2.62 -3.03
C ALA A 90 -7.54 1.41 -3.87
N THR A 91 -8.84 1.16 -3.91
CA THR A 91 -9.46 -0.02 -4.53
C THR A 91 -10.67 0.39 -5.36
N PRO A 92 -10.49 0.96 -6.57
CA PRO A 92 -11.58 1.56 -7.34
C PRO A 92 -12.79 0.64 -7.57
N GLY A 93 -12.58 -0.66 -7.80
CA GLY A 93 -13.66 -1.63 -7.97
C GLY A 93 -14.54 -1.79 -6.73
N LEU A 94 -13.96 -1.70 -5.54
CA LEU A 94 -14.68 -1.79 -4.26
C LEU A 94 -15.22 -0.43 -3.82
N ASP A 95 -14.46 0.65 -4.03
CA ASP A 95 -14.84 2.02 -3.64
C ASP A 95 -16.08 2.48 -4.42
N PHE A 96 -16.23 2.04 -5.68
CA PHE A 96 -17.40 2.30 -6.50
C PHE A 96 -18.51 1.25 -6.38
N LYS A 97 -18.40 0.24 -5.50
CA LYS A 97 -19.33 -0.89 -5.46
C LYS A 97 -20.80 -0.47 -5.39
N LEU A 98 -21.14 0.48 -4.51
CA LEU A 98 -22.53 0.94 -4.38
C LEU A 98 -23.05 1.61 -5.65
N LEU A 99 -22.19 2.39 -6.33
CA LEU A 99 -22.54 3.03 -7.60
C LEU A 99 -22.68 2.01 -8.73
N ILE A 100 -21.78 1.02 -8.78
CA ILE A 100 -21.83 -0.08 -9.75
C ILE A 100 -23.12 -0.88 -9.56
N ASP A 101 -23.47 -1.22 -8.32
CA ASP A 101 -24.68 -1.98 -8.00
C ASP A 101 -25.95 -1.23 -8.41
N GLU A 102 -26.00 0.10 -8.25
CA GLU A 102 -27.14 0.95 -8.66
C GLU A 102 -27.27 1.07 -10.19
N LEU A 103 -26.15 1.15 -10.91
CA LEU A 103 -26.13 1.38 -12.36
C LEU A 103 -26.22 0.09 -13.19
N SER A 104 -25.69 -1.02 -12.68
CA SER A 104 -25.61 -2.30 -13.42
C SER A 104 -26.93 -2.93 -13.87
N PRO A 105 -28.11 -2.65 -13.27
CA PRO A 105 -29.39 -3.09 -13.82
C PRO A 105 -29.75 -2.43 -15.16
N PHE A 106 -29.17 -1.28 -15.46
CA PHE A 106 -29.52 -0.46 -16.64
C PHE A 106 -28.38 -0.36 -17.66
N TYR A 107 -27.13 -0.45 -17.21
CA TYR A 107 -25.93 -0.23 -18.02
C TYR A 107 -24.93 -1.37 -17.87
N LYS A 108 -24.04 -1.52 -18.84
CA LYS A 108 -22.78 -2.24 -18.63
C LYS A 108 -21.80 -1.29 -17.93
N VAL A 109 -21.48 -1.55 -16.67
CA VAL A 109 -20.60 -0.70 -15.86
C VAL A 109 -19.23 -1.33 -15.78
N VAL A 110 -18.19 -0.54 -16.02
CA VAL A 110 -16.80 -0.97 -16.10
C VAL A 110 -15.96 -0.08 -15.18
N ALA A 111 -15.48 -0.63 -14.06
CA ALA A 111 -14.54 0.06 -13.18
C ALA A 111 -13.13 -0.42 -13.48
N VAL A 112 -12.28 0.50 -13.93
CA VAL A 112 -10.87 0.20 -14.26
C VAL A 112 -9.99 0.57 -13.07
N GLU A 113 -9.09 -0.32 -12.68
CA GLU A 113 -8.05 -0.04 -11.69
C GLU A 113 -6.73 0.20 -12.43
N PRO A 114 -6.24 1.44 -12.58
CA PRO A 114 -4.97 1.70 -13.25
C PRO A 114 -3.80 1.03 -12.51
N PHE A 115 -2.63 0.90 -13.16
CA PHE A 115 -1.45 0.36 -12.47
C PHE A 115 -1.14 1.11 -11.17
N GLY A 116 -0.85 0.34 -10.11
CA GLY A 116 -0.67 0.81 -8.75
C GLY A 116 -1.96 0.98 -7.93
N TYR A 117 -3.11 0.58 -8.45
CA TYR A 117 -4.41 0.64 -7.77
C TYR A 117 -5.02 -0.75 -7.63
N GLY A 118 -5.73 -0.99 -6.53
CA GLY A 118 -6.50 -2.21 -6.30
C GLY A 118 -5.71 -3.49 -6.54
N LEU A 119 -6.21 -4.34 -7.44
CA LEU A 119 -5.58 -5.62 -7.81
C LEU A 119 -4.74 -5.53 -9.10
N SER A 120 -4.50 -4.33 -9.63
CA SER A 120 -3.61 -4.13 -10.77
C SER A 120 -2.15 -4.16 -10.34
N ASP A 121 -1.29 -4.65 -11.23
CA ASP A 121 0.15 -4.64 -11.03
C ASP A 121 0.68 -3.21 -10.81
N GLU A 122 1.81 -3.09 -10.10
CA GLU A 122 2.58 -1.85 -10.06
C GLU A 122 3.31 -1.60 -11.39
N THR A 123 3.72 -0.35 -11.63
CA THR A 123 4.50 0.01 -12.81
C THR A 123 5.64 0.95 -12.47
N VAL A 124 6.77 0.77 -13.15
CA VAL A 124 7.95 1.65 -13.04
C VAL A 124 7.86 2.87 -13.96
N LYS A 125 6.88 2.92 -14.86
CA LYS A 125 6.62 4.10 -15.70
C LYS A 125 6.14 5.25 -14.82
N GLU A 126 6.57 6.46 -15.14
CA GLU A 126 6.06 7.65 -14.49
C GLU A 126 4.53 7.71 -14.59
N ARG A 127 3.85 8.02 -13.48
CA ARG A 127 2.39 8.13 -13.43
C ARG A 127 1.92 9.48 -13.95
N THR A 128 2.23 9.77 -15.21
CA THR A 128 1.72 10.92 -15.94
C THR A 128 0.30 10.63 -16.43
N THR A 129 -0.50 11.67 -16.64
CA THR A 129 -1.85 11.52 -17.20
C THR A 129 -1.83 10.84 -18.56
N GLU A 130 -0.84 11.14 -19.40
CA GLU A 130 -0.69 10.54 -20.72
C GLU A 130 -0.50 9.01 -20.64
N ASN A 131 0.42 8.55 -19.79
CA ASN A 131 0.66 7.12 -19.60
C ASN A 131 -0.59 6.42 -19.04
N MET A 132 -1.22 7.00 -18.02
CA MET A 132 -2.43 6.43 -17.41
C MET A 132 -3.59 6.32 -18.41
N VAL A 133 -3.81 7.36 -19.20
CA VAL A 133 -4.89 7.38 -20.20
C VAL A 133 -4.60 6.38 -21.32
N SER A 134 -3.35 6.29 -21.79
CA SER A 134 -2.91 5.30 -22.77
C SER A 134 -3.19 3.87 -22.29
N GLU A 135 -2.75 3.54 -21.07
CA GLU A 135 -2.91 2.21 -20.47
C GLU A 135 -4.38 1.84 -20.29
N VAL A 136 -5.20 2.77 -19.81
CA VAL A 136 -6.66 2.56 -19.66
C VAL A 136 -7.33 2.37 -21.02
N HIS A 137 -6.93 3.16 -22.03
CA HIS A 137 -7.49 3.02 -23.37
C HIS A 137 -7.15 1.66 -23.99
N GLU A 138 -5.90 1.20 -23.83
CA GLU A 138 -5.47 -0.13 -24.26
C GLU A 138 -6.28 -1.24 -23.57
N ALA A 139 -6.50 -1.15 -22.26
CA ALA A 139 -7.32 -2.11 -21.51
C ALA A 139 -8.74 -2.21 -22.08
N LEU A 140 -9.38 -1.07 -22.32
CA LEU A 140 -10.74 -1.02 -22.85
C LEU A 140 -10.84 -1.55 -24.29
N GLN A 141 -9.83 -1.27 -25.13
CA GLN A 141 -9.76 -1.82 -26.48
C GLN A 141 -9.67 -3.36 -26.47
N GLN A 142 -8.86 -3.94 -25.58
CA GLN A 142 -8.76 -5.40 -25.46
C GLN A 142 -10.07 -6.05 -25.02
N LEU A 143 -10.89 -5.31 -24.27
CA LEU A 143 -12.24 -5.72 -23.88
C LEU A 143 -13.31 -5.42 -24.95
N ASN A 144 -12.91 -4.93 -26.13
CA ASN A 144 -13.79 -4.48 -27.22
C ASN A 144 -14.76 -3.35 -26.82
N ILE A 145 -14.36 -2.51 -25.86
CA ILE A 145 -15.14 -1.36 -25.38
C ILE A 145 -14.65 -0.11 -26.09
N ASN A 146 -15.31 0.24 -27.20
CA ASN A 146 -14.87 1.32 -28.10
C ASN A 146 -15.68 2.63 -27.94
N ARG A 147 -16.85 2.56 -27.31
CA ARG A 147 -17.70 3.72 -26.99
C ARG A 147 -18.15 3.63 -25.55
N TYR A 148 -17.89 4.67 -24.79
CA TYR A 148 -18.26 4.74 -23.39
C TYR A 148 -18.41 6.17 -22.93
N LEU A 149 -19.24 6.36 -21.92
CA LEU A 149 -19.29 7.59 -21.15
C LEU A 149 -18.24 7.51 -20.04
N HIS A 150 -17.40 8.54 -19.96
CA HIS A 150 -16.35 8.67 -18.95
C HIS A 150 -16.90 9.46 -17.76
N TYR A 151 -16.91 8.85 -16.57
CA TYR A 151 -17.24 9.54 -15.32
C TYR A 151 -16.02 9.60 -14.41
N ARG A 152 -15.54 10.81 -14.11
CA ARG A 152 -14.38 11.06 -13.22
C ARG A 152 -14.82 11.87 -12.02
N TYR A 153 -14.50 11.39 -10.82
CA TYR A 153 -14.59 12.19 -9.61
C TYR A 153 -13.39 13.15 -9.55
N LEU A 154 -13.64 14.45 -9.68
CA LEU A 154 -12.69 15.52 -9.39
C LEU A 154 -13.08 16.11 -8.02
N TRP A 155 -12.23 15.91 -7.01
CA TRP A 155 -12.13 16.88 -5.92
C TRP A 155 -10.98 17.82 -6.28
N ASN A 156 -11.29 19.12 -6.30
CA ASN A 156 -10.35 20.22 -6.59
C ASN A 156 -9.17 20.26 -5.60
#